data_AF-A0A9P7C149-F1
#
_entry.id   AF-A0A9P7C149-F1
#
_cell.length_a   1.000
_cell.length_b   1.000
_cell.length_c   1.000
_cell.angle_alpha   90.00
_cell.angle_beta   90.00
_cell.angle_gamma   90.00
#
_symmetry.space_group_name_H-M   'P 1'
#
loop_
_entity.id
_entity.type
_entity.pdbx_description
1 polymer ?
#
loop_
_entity_poly.entity_id
_entity_poly.type
_entity_poly.pdbx_seq_one_letter_code
_entity_poly.pdbx_strand_id
1 'polypeptide(L)' 'MIDHQLRPLFSFFQARTLPLGVYATDKDFADYRLQDEALIERARLAVQRALPLVELMRPSRAATEREAVAA' A
#
# COMPACT_ATOMS: atom_id res chain seq x y z
N MET A 1 -2.05 7.76 13.95
CA MET A 1 -2.82 6.50 13.81
C MET A 1 -2.10 5.47 12.95
N ILE A 2 -1.59 5.84 11.77
CA ILE A 2 -0.90 4.92 10.86
C ILE A 2 0.27 4.20 11.54
N ASP A 3 1.23 4.93 12.11
CA ASP A 3 2.44 4.30 12.67
C ASP A 3 2.20 3.58 13.99
N HIS A 4 1.28 4.10 14.80
CA HIS A 4 1.07 3.61 16.17
C HIS A 4 -0.05 2.56 16.32
N GLN A 5 -0.93 2.39 15.32
CA GLN A 5 -2.05 1.43 15.39
C GLN A 5 -2.06 0.49 14.18
N LEU A 6 -2.04 1.05 12.97
CA LEU A 6 -2.16 0.23 11.76
C LEU A 6 -0.90 -0.59 11.49
N ARG A 7 0.31 0.00 11.60
CA ARG A 7 1.55 -0.75 11.38
C ARG A 7 1.70 -1.94 12.33
N PRO A 8 1.54 -1.81 13.66
CA PRO A 8 1.55 -2.96 14.56
C PRO A 8 0.52 -4.04 14.19
N LEU A 9 -0.69 -3.64 13.82
CA LEU A 9 -1.75 -4.57 13.41
C LEU A 9 -1.37 -5.37 12.14
N PHE A 10 -0.85 -4.70 11.11
CA PHE A 10 -0.40 -5.39 9.90
C PHE A 10 0.84 -6.24 10.13
N SER A 11 1.76 -5.82 11.01
CA SER A 11 2.91 -6.63 11.42
C SER A 11 2.47 -7.92 12.14
N PHE A 12 1.39 -7.89 12.91
CA PHE A 12 0.81 -9.10 13.52
C PHE A 12 0.40 -10.12 12.44
N PHE A 13 -0.19 -9.67 11.33
CA PHE A 13 -0.51 -10.52 10.17
C PHE A 13 0.71 -10.85 9.29
N GLN A 14 1.92 -10.44 9.69
CA GLN A 14 3.14 -10.59 8.91
C GLN A 14 3.05 -9.97 7.52
N ALA A 15 2.22 -8.93 7.36
CA ALA A 15 2.09 -8.21 6.11
C ALA A 15 3.35 -7.37 5.84
N ARG A 16 3.74 -7.28 4.58
CA ARG A 16 4.85 -6.41 4.14
C ARG A 16 4.36 -4.96 4.02
N THR A 17 4.26 -4.26 5.14
CA THR A 17 3.85 -2.84 5.16
C THR A 17 4.94 -1.96 4.55
N LEU A 18 4.57 -1.10 3.61
CA LEU A 18 5.48 -0.14 3.00
C LEU A 18 5.80 1.01 3.97
N PRO A 19 6.99 1.63 3.91
CA PRO A 19 7.37 2.73 4.80
C PRO A 19 6.54 4.00 4.59
N LEU A 20 5.81 4.10 3.47
CA LEU A 20 4.98 5.25 3.11
C LEU A 20 3.55 5.06 3.63
N GLY A 21 2.97 6.13 4.18
CA GLY A 21 1.57 6.17 4.61
C GLY A 21 0.91 7.47 4.17
N VAL A 22 -0.37 7.39 3.80
CA VAL A 22 -1.21 8.54 3.43
C VAL A 22 -2.34 8.61 4.44
N TYR A 23 -2.50 9.76 5.08
CA TYR A 23 -3.55 10.00 6.06
C TYR A 23 -4.41 11.18 5.62
N ALA A 24 -5.71 10.98 5.66
CA ALA A 24 -6.73 11.97 5.35
C ALA A 24 -7.71 12.08 6.52
N THR A 25 -8.34 13.22 6.65
CA THR A 25 -9.40 13.53 7.60
C THR A 25 -10.65 13.96 6.85
N ASP A 26 -11.81 13.99 7.50
CA ASP A 26 -13.08 14.36 6.85
C ASP A 26 -13.04 15.73 6.17
N LYS A 27 -12.19 16.65 6.65
CA LYS A 27 -12.01 17.99 6.06
C LYS A 27 -11.38 17.98 4.67
N ASP A 28 -10.66 16.92 4.33
CA ASP A 28 -9.98 16.79 3.05
C ASP A 28 -10.95 16.31 1.94
N PHE A 29 -12.19 15.97 2.31
CA PHE A 29 -13.22 15.46 1.42
C PHE A 29 -14.38 16.46 1.27
N ALA A 30 -14.92 16.54 0.05
CA ALA A 30 -16.24 17.10 -0.21
C ALA A 30 -17.02 16.15 -1.12
N ASP A 31 -18.29 15.88 -0.79
CA ASP A 31 -19.13 14.93 -1.52
C ASP A 31 -18.48 13.55 -1.73
N TYR A 32 -17.79 13.05 -0.69
CA TYR A 32 -17.01 11.79 -0.71
C TYR A 32 -15.85 11.77 -1.72
N ARG A 33 -15.44 12.93 -2.24
CA ARG A 33 -14.28 13.08 -3.12
C ARG A 33 -13.18 13.82 -2.38
N LEU A 34 -11.97 13.29 -2.46
CA LEU A 34 -10.78 13.97 -1.95
C LEU A 34 -10.52 15.24 -2.78
N GLN A 35 -10.40 16.39 -2.11
CA GLN A 35 -10.26 17.71 -2.76
C GLN A 35 -8.97 18.43 -2.38
N ASP A 36 -8.29 18.03 -1.30
CA ASP A 36 -6.99 18.60 -0.94
C ASP A 36 -5.91 18.16 -1.96
N GLU A 37 -5.52 19.09 -2.83
CA GLU A 37 -4.55 18.85 -3.91
C GLU A 37 -3.19 18.37 -3.38
N ALA A 38 -2.74 18.90 -2.24
CA ALA A 38 -1.46 18.50 -1.65
C ALA A 38 -1.51 17.06 -1.11
N LEU A 39 -2.65 16.61 -0.62
CA LEU A 39 -2.88 15.23 -0.21
C LEU A 39 -3.01 14.29 -1.41
N ILE A 40 -3.66 14.72 -2.49
CA ILE A 40 -3.72 13.98 -3.76
C ILE A 40 -2.32 13.74 -4.30
N GLU A 41 -1.47 14.78 -4.36
CA GLU A 41 -0.10 14.64 -4.86
C GLU A 41 0.77 13.79 -3.93
N ARG A 42 0.57 13.87 -2.60
CA ARG A 42 1.22 12.95 -1.65
C ARG A 42 0.80 11.50 -1.89
N ALA A 43 -0.47 11.25 -2.16
CA ALA A 43 -0.97 9.91 -2.49
C ALA A 43 -0.37 9.39 -3.79
N ARG A 44 -0.30 10.23 -4.83
CA ARG A 44 0.34 9.91 -6.11
C ARG A 44 1.81 9.53 -5.92
N LEU A 45 2.57 10.33 -5.16
CA LEU A 45 3.97 10.04 -4.85
C LEU A 45 4.15 8.75 -4.04
N ALA A 46 3.26 8.49 -3.08
CA ALA A 46 3.28 7.24 -2.32
C ALA A 46 3.09 6.03 -3.23
N VAL A 47 2.13 6.09 -4.18
CA VAL A 47 1.91 5.03 -5.19
C VAL A 47 3.15 4.85 -6.07
N GLN A 48 3.72 5.94 -6.60
CA GLN A 48 4.91 5.88 -7.46
C GLN A 48 6.09 5.20 -6.77
N ARG A 49 6.31 5.48 -5.48
CA ARG A 49 7.39 4.87 -4.70
C ARG A 49 7.07 3.45 -4.23
N ALA A 50 5.80 3.12 -4.07
CA ALA A 50 5.33 1.79 -3.68
C ALA A 50 5.45 0.78 -4.83
N LEU A 51 5.20 1.22 -6.07
CA LEU A 51 5.05 0.32 -7.22
C LEU A 51 6.26 -0.61 -7.43
N PRO A 52 7.53 -0.14 -7.40
CA PRO A 52 8.68 -1.03 -7.56
C PRO A 52 8.79 -2.09 -6.45
N LEU A 53 8.39 -1.75 -5.22
CA LEU A 53 8.41 -2.68 -4.10
C LEU A 53 7.34 -3.76 -4.27
N VAL A 54 6.15 -3.40 -4.75
CA VAL A 54 5.07 -4.36 -5.05
C VAL A 54 5.49 -5.30 -6.19
N GLU A 55 6.16 -4.79 -7.22
CA GLU A 55 6.70 -5.60 -8.31
C GLU A 55 7.73 -6.61 -7.83
N LEU A 56 8.65 -6.21 -6.94
CA LEU A 56 9.62 -7.12 -6.30
C LEU A 56 8.96 -8.19 -5.41
N MET A 57 7.81 -7.87 -4.82
CA MET A 57 7.06 -8.78 -3.95
C MET A 57 6.20 -9.77 -4.74
N ARG A 58 5.91 -9.49 -6.01
CA ARG A 58 5.09 -10.36 -6.85
C ARG A 58 5.90 -11.66 -7.08
N PRO A 59 5.34 -12.85 -6.74
CA PRO A 59 6.03 -14.09 -7.04
C PRO A 59 6.34 -14.13 -8.53
N SER A 60 7.56 -14.56 -8.88
CA SER A 60 7.89 -14.83 -10.26
C SER A 60 6.84 -15.78 -10.81
N ARG A 61 6.23 -15.44 -11.96
CA ARG A 61 5.23 -16.29 -12.61
C ARG A 61 5.74 -17.73 -12.79
N ALA A 62 7.06 -17.89 -12.98
CA ALA A 62 7.72 -19.19 -13.06
C ALA A 62 7.71 -20.00 -11.75
N ALA A 63 7.65 -19.36 -10.59
CA ALA A 63 7.52 -20.05 -9.29
C ALA A 63 6.10 -20.57 -9.09
N THR A 64 5.10 -19.77 -9.44
CA THR A 64 3.68 -20.16 -9.39
C THR A 64 3.36 -21.28 -10.38
N GLU A 65 3.96 -21.25 -11.57
CA GLU A 65 3.83 -22.32 -12.58
C GLU A 65 4.50 -23.63 -12.12
N ARG A 66 5.65 -23.57 -11.43
CA ARG A 66 6.31 -24.78 -10.88
C ARG A 66 5.53 -25.42 -9.73
N GLU A 67 4.90 -24.62 -8.89
CA GLU A 67 4.09 -25.11 -7.77
C GLU A 67 2.77 -25.74 -8.27
N ALA A 68 2.19 -25.20 -9.35
CA ALA A 68 1.00 -25.76 -9.99
C ALA A 68 1.25 -27.05 -10.81
N VAL A 69 2.48 -27.27 -11.32
CA VAL A 69 2.85 -28.50 -12.05
C VAL A 69 3.25 -29.64 -11.11
N ALA A 70 3.59 -29.34 -9.86
CA ALA A 70 3.96 -30.31 -8.85
C ALA A 70 2.78 -30.84 -7.99
N ALA A 71 1.57 -30.30 -8.18
CA ALA A 71 0.32 -30.70 -7.51
C ALA A 71 -0.60 -31.48 -8.46
#